data_AF-A0A091KSZ5-F1
#
_entry.id   AF-A0A091KSZ5-F1
#
_cell.length_a   1.000
_cell.length_b   1.000
_cell.length_c   1.000
_cell.angle_alpha   90.00
_cell.angle_beta   90.00
_cell.angle_gamma   90.00
#
_symmetry.space_group_name_H-M   'P 1'
#
loop_
_entity.id
_entity.type
_entity.pdbx_description
1 polymer ?
#
loop_
_entity_poly.entity_id
_entity_poly.type
_entity_poly.pdbx_seq_one_letter_code
_entity_poly.pdbx_strand_id
1 'polypeptide(L)'
;IAQTHSEDVSGILGENFTFPVKINEKITEITWTKNKDKVAEWEGQSETVYLTSLVNRGFLNKENGCLTIFNLEHSDAGTYVLDFFSSGNTRKTFVLTVLDPPSEPNISCNISGNYFKLKCTADFPKTLNYMWKFGSLQNISQTQEISIPTEVVDASEKATCFIRFSQTEKYSEISLDEC
;
A
#
# COMPACT_ATOMS: atom_id res chain seq x y z
N ILE A 1 -20.12 -23.89 -12.99
CA ILE A 1 -20.06 -23.27 -11.65
C ILE A 1 -19.10 -22.09 -11.80
N ALA A 2 -19.59 -20.85 -11.75
CA ALA A 2 -18.74 -19.67 -11.95
C ALA A 2 -17.83 -19.50 -10.73
N GLN A 3 -16.52 -19.65 -10.93
CA GLN A 3 -15.51 -19.43 -9.90
C GLN A 3 -15.59 -17.96 -9.45
N THR A 4 -16.06 -17.73 -8.23
CA THR A 4 -16.09 -16.40 -7.62
C THR A 4 -14.70 -16.15 -7.03
N HIS A 5 -13.83 -15.50 -7.83
CA HIS A 5 -12.50 -15.11 -7.39
C HIS A 5 -12.63 -13.87 -6.48
N SER A 6 -12.26 -14.03 -5.20
CA SER A 6 -12.18 -12.95 -4.22
C SER A 6 -10.72 -12.57 -4.03
N GLU A 7 -10.40 -11.28 -4.05
CA GLU A 7 -9.04 -10.76 -3.87
C GLU A 7 -8.91 -10.03 -2.53
N ASP A 8 -7.99 -10.47 -1.68
CA ASP A 8 -7.68 -9.79 -0.42
C ASP A 8 -6.76 -8.60 -0.67
N VAL A 9 -7.20 -7.41 -0.24
CA VAL A 9 -6.46 -6.16 -0.42
C VAL A 9 -6.29 -5.45 0.91
N SER A 10 -5.24 -4.62 1.01
CA SER A 10 -4.92 -3.90 2.24
C SER A 10 -4.63 -2.45 1.94
N GLY A 11 -5.27 -1.55 2.69
CA GLY A 11 -5.00 -0.11 2.68
C GLY A 11 -4.50 0.36 4.04
N ILE A 12 -3.86 1.52 4.08
CA ILE A 12 -3.39 2.14 5.32
C ILE A 12 -4.40 3.22 5.77
N LEU A 13 -4.64 3.29 7.07
CA LEU A 13 -5.47 4.32 7.69
C LEU A 13 -5.02 5.73 7.26
N GLY A 14 -5.95 6.55 6.79
CA GLY A 14 -5.72 7.90 6.31
C GLY A 14 -5.19 8.02 4.87
N GLU A 15 -4.77 6.92 4.23
CA GLU A 15 -4.38 6.94 2.83
C GLU A 15 -5.59 6.94 1.89
N ASN A 16 -5.34 7.31 0.63
CA ASN A 16 -6.29 7.07 -0.46
C ASN A 16 -6.07 5.65 -0.99
N PHE A 17 -7.13 4.87 -1.13
CA PHE A 17 -7.04 3.49 -1.60
C PHE A 17 -7.86 3.28 -2.85
N THR A 18 -7.26 2.68 -3.88
CA THR A 18 -7.90 2.35 -5.14
C THR A 18 -7.94 0.84 -5.31
N PHE A 19 -9.13 0.28 -5.53
CA PHE A 19 -9.27 -1.15 -5.79
C PHE A 19 -8.55 -1.52 -7.10
N PRO A 20 -7.79 -2.63 -7.14
CA PRO A 20 -6.96 -3.01 -8.30
C PRO A 20 -7.80 -3.65 -9.41
N VAL A 21 -8.76 -2.89 -9.97
CA VAL A 21 -9.61 -3.35 -11.06
C VAL A 21 -8.84 -3.34 -12.38
N LYS A 22 -8.86 -4.48 -13.08
CA LYS A 22 -8.31 -4.63 -14.43
C LYS A 22 -9.45 -4.92 -15.42
N ILE A 23 -9.97 -3.90 -16.08
CA ILE A 23 -11.00 -4.01 -17.13
C ILE A 23 -10.46 -3.34 -18.39
N ASN A 24 -10.46 -4.07 -19.50
CA ASN A 24 -9.98 -3.59 -20.80
C ASN A 24 -11.14 -3.43 -21.81
N GLU A 25 -12.37 -3.60 -21.36
CA GLU A 25 -13.58 -3.53 -22.18
C GLU A 25 -14.33 -2.22 -21.92
N LYS A 26 -15.12 -1.78 -22.90
CA LYS A 26 -15.98 -0.62 -22.73
C LYS A 26 -17.08 -0.93 -21.72
N ILE A 27 -17.03 -0.24 -20.58
CA ILE A 27 -18.04 -0.35 -19.53
C ILE A 27 -19.19 0.61 -19.84
N THR A 28 -20.42 0.17 -19.56
CA THR A 28 -21.63 0.96 -19.75
C THR A 28 -22.40 1.16 -18.44
N GLU A 29 -22.25 0.23 -17.50
CA GLU A 29 -22.85 0.30 -16.16
C GLU A 29 -21.85 -0.19 -15.13
N ILE A 30 -21.81 0.47 -13.97
CA ILE A 30 -21.00 0.10 -12.81
C ILE A 30 -21.84 0.23 -11.55
N THR A 31 -21.80 -0.80 -10.71
CA THR A 31 -22.29 -0.76 -9.34
C THR A 31 -21.23 -1.32 -8.39
N TRP A 32 -20.92 -0.55 -7.35
CA TRP A 32 -20.14 -1.02 -6.21
C TRP A 32 -21.04 -1.20 -5.00
N THR A 33 -20.88 -2.33 -4.34
CA THR A 33 -21.50 -2.60 -3.03
C THR A 33 -20.42 -2.88 -1.98
N LYS A 34 -20.67 -2.47 -0.74
CA LYS A 34 -19.91 -2.84 0.46
C LYS A 34 -20.84 -3.60 1.39
N ASN A 35 -20.49 -4.83 1.74
CA ASN A 35 -21.31 -5.68 2.62
C ASN A 35 -22.79 -5.78 2.19
N LYS A 36 -23.04 -5.77 0.86
CA LYS A 36 -24.35 -5.76 0.18
C LYS A 36 -25.05 -4.40 0.09
N ASP A 37 -24.58 -3.38 0.79
CA ASP A 37 -25.09 -2.02 0.66
C ASP A 37 -24.43 -1.33 -0.54
N LYS A 38 -25.22 -0.69 -1.39
CA LYS A 38 -24.70 0.06 -2.53
C LYS A 38 -23.94 1.30 -2.04
N VAL A 39 -22.74 1.52 -2.58
CA VAL A 39 -21.86 2.63 -2.19
C VAL A 39 -21.51 3.57 -3.34
N ALA A 40 -21.53 3.07 -4.58
CA ALA A 40 -21.38 3.89 -5.77
C ALA A 40 -22.06 3.24 -6.98
N GLU A 41 -22.61 4.05 -7.87
CA GLU A 41 -23.14 3.58 -9.17
C GLU A 41 -22.98 4.63 -10.28
N TRP A 42 -22.95 4.13 -11.50
CA TRP A 42 -22.94 4.92 -12.72
C TRP A 42 -23.55 4.13 -13.87
N GLU A 43 -24.34 4.80 -14.71
CA GLU A 43 -24.99 4.22 -15.88
C GLU A 43 -24.91 5.19 -17.08
N GLY A 44 -24.27 4.74 -18.16
CA GLY A 44 -24.24 5.44 -19.44
C GLY A 44 -23.72 6.87 -19.34
N GLN A 45 -24.60 7.85 -19.56
CA GLN A 45 -24.22 9.27 -19.55
C GLN A 45 -24.52 9.97 -18.21
N SER A 46 -24.93 9.22 -17.19
CA SER A 46 -25.27 9.80 -15.89
C SER A 46 -24.05 10.36 -15.15
N GLU A 47 -24.32 11.23 -14.19
CA GLU A 47 -23.38 11.49 -13.11
C GLU A 47 -23.21 10.24 -12.23
N THR A 48 -22.07 10.14 -11.56
CA THR A 48 -21.84 9.07 -10.58
C THR A 48 -22.62 9.40 -9.32
N VAL A 49 -23.36 8.42 -8.80
CA VAL A 49 -24.05 8.55 -7.52
C VAL A 49 -23.21 7.84 -6.47
N TYR A 50 -22.82 8.56 -5.40
CA TYR A 50 -22.18 7.96 -4.22
C TYR A 50 -23.18 7.89 -3.08
N LEU A 51 -23.14 6.80 -2.33
CA LEU A 51 -24.06 6.50 -1.24
C LEU A 51 -23.28 6.18 0.03
N THR A 52 -23.94 6.36 1.18
CA THR A 52 -23.44 5.97 2.51
C THR A 52 -22.04 6.53 2.83
N SER A 53 -21.07 5.68 3.15
CA SER A 53 -19.73 6.08 3.61
C SER A 53 -18.86 6.69 2.52
N LEU A 54 -19.26 6.62 1.24
CA LEU A 54 -18.49 7.18 0.13
C LEU A 54 -18.97 8.55 -0.33
N VAL A 55 -20.03 9.11 0.27
CA VAL A 55 -20.43 10.49 -0.02
C VAL A 55 -19.28 11.44 0.33
N ASN A 56 -18.85 12.25 -0.63
CA ASN A 56 -17.67 13.15 -0.55
C ASN A 56 -16.30 12.45 -0.36
N ARG A 57 -16.25 11.11 -0.33
CA ARG A 57 -15.02 10.33 -0.11
C ARG A 57 -14.75 9.30 -1.20
N GLY A 58 -15.66 9.11 -2.15
CA GLY A 58 -15.52 8.19 -3.28
C GLY A 58 -15.11 8.88 -4.57
N PHE A 59 -14.31 8.19 -5.39
CA PHE A 59 -14.11 8.49 -6.80
C PHE A 59 -14.21 7.23 -7.64
N LEU A 60 -15.18 7.17 -8.55
CA LEU A 60 -15.37 6.09 -9.49
C LEU A 60 -14.82 6.49 -10.86
N ASN A 61 -13.78 5.78 -11.29
CA ASN A 61 -13.28 5.89 -12.65
C ASN A 61 -14.18 5.07 -13.59
N LYS A 62 -14.93 5.77 -14.45
CA LYS A 62 -15.90 5.18 -15.38
C LYS A 62 -15.26 4.39 -16.52
N GLU A 63 -13.99 4.67 -16.84
CA GLU A 63 -13.29 4.01 -17.95
C GLU A 63 -12.81 2.61 -17.58
N ASN A 64 -12.37 2.40 -16.34
CA ASN A 64 -11.78 1.14 -15.90
C ASN A 64 -12.50 0.48 -14.71
N GLY A 65 -13.54 1.12 -14.17
CA GLY A 65 -14.34 0.60 -13.06
C GLY A 65 -13.67 0.71 -11.68
N CYS A 66 -12.45 1.27 -11.59
CA CYS A 66 -11.75 1.44 -10.33
C CYS A 66 -12.52 2.40 -9.41
N LEU A 67 -12.74 1.96 -8.17
CA LEU A 67 -13.21 2.81 -7.09
C LEU A 67 -12.03 3.22 -6.22
N THR A 68 -11.93 4.51 -5.95
CA THR A 68 -11.01 5.10 -4.97
C THR A 68 -11.80 5.57 -3.76
N ILE A 69 -11.32 5.23 -2.56
CA ILE A 69 -11.81 5.73 -1.29
C ILE A 69 -10.73 6.68 -0.73
N PHE A 70 -11.08 7.94 -0.50
CA PHE A 70 -10.19 8.93 0.07
C PHE A 70 -10.19 8.86 1.59
N ASN A 71 -9.01 9.11 2.20
CA ASN A 71 -8.80 9.16 3.64
C ASN A 71 -9.39 7.93 4.36
N LEU A 72 -8.88 6.73 4.05
CA LEU A 72 -9.38 5.46 4.57
C LEU A 72 -9.59 5.48 6.09
N GLU A 73 -10.69 4.91 6.54
CA GLU A 73 -10.99 4.70 7.95
C GLU A 73 -11.14 3.20 8.27
N HIS A 74 -10.93 2.80 9.53
CA HIS A 74 -11.17 1.40 9.95
C HIS A 74 -12.58 0.90 9.63
N SER A 75 -13.56 1.81 9.65
CA SER A 75 -14.95 1.55 9.29
C SER A 75 -15.12 1.16 7.82
N ASP A 76 -14.16 1.51 6.94
CA ASP A 76 -14.17 1.19 5.52
C ASP A 76 -13.80 -0.27 5.22
N ALA A 77 -13.22 -1.00 6.18
CA ALA A 77 -12.97 -2.42 6.00
C ALA A 77 -14.26 -3.21 5.68
N GLY A 78 -14.15 -4.23 4.83
CA GLY A 78 -15.29 -5.06 4.45
C GLY A 78 -15.16 -5.71 3.08
N THR A 79 -16.23 -6.39 2.68
CA THR A 79 -16.31 -7.03 1.35
C THR A 79 -16.91 -6.05 0.36
N TYR A 80 -16.15 -5.74 -0.68
CA TYR A 80 -16.59 -4.91 -1.79
C TYR A 80 -16.85 -5.77 -3.02
N VAL A 81 -17.98 -5.54 -3.68
CA VAL A 81 -18.33 -6.21 -4.93
C VAL A 81 -18.55 -5.17 -6.02
N LEU A 82 -17.80 -5.33 -7.11
CA LEU A 82 -17.99 -4.61 -8.36
C LEU A 82 -18.85 -5.49 -9.28
N ASP A 83 -20.05 -5.03 -9.59
CA ASP A 83 -20.86 -5.53 -10.71
C ASP A 83 -20.76 -4.50 -11.85
N PHE A 84 -20.40 -4.94 -13.06
CA PHE A 84 -20.32 -4.05 -14.22
C PHE A 84 -20.83 -4.73 -15.48
N PHE A 85 -21.35 -3.91 -16.40
CA PHE A 85 -21.82 -4.35 -17.71
C PHE A 85 -20.89 -3.84 -18.82
N SER A 86 -20.37 -4.78 -19.61
CA SER A 86 -19.60 -4.51 -20.84
C SER A 86 -20.20 -5.27 -22.03
N SER A 87 -19.61 -6.42 -22.38
CA SER A 87 -20.15 -7.41 -23.32
C SER A 87 -21.10 -8.41 -22.64
N GLY A 88 -21.20 -8.32 -21.30
CA GLY A 88 -22.06 -9.11 -20.43
C GLY A 88 -21.90 -8.65 -18.97
N ASN A 89 -22.70 -9.22 -18.07
CA ASN A 89 -22.59 -8.94 -16.64
C ASN A 89 -21.36 -9.65 -16.06
N THR A 90 -20.43 -8.87 -15.52
CA THR A 90 -19.23 -9.39 -14.85
C THR A 90 -19.19 -8.91 -13.40
N ARG A 91 -18.66 -9.77 -12.53
CA ARG A 91 -18.53 -9.49 -11.10
C ARG A 91 -17.09 -9.67 -10.64
N LYS A 92 -16.60 -8.77 -9.78
CA LYS A 92 -15.34 -8.91 -9.05
C LYS A 92 -15.56 -8.67 -7.55
N THR A 93 -14.91 -9.45 -6.71
CA THR A 93 -15.04 -9.35 -5.25
C THR A 93 -13.68 -9.04 -4.63
N PHE A 94 -13.67 -8.10 -3.70
CA PHE A 94 -12.49 -7.68 -2.95
C PHE A 94 -12.79 -7.69 -1.46
N VAL A 95 -11.83 -8.09 -0.64
CA VAL A 95 -11.92 -7.99 0.83
C VAL A 95 -10.89 -6.96 1.28
N LEU A 96 -11.37 -5.77 1.67
CA LEU A 96 -10.52 -4.69 2.13
C LEU A 96 -10.27 -4.82 3.63
N THR A 97 -8.99 -4.90 4.00
CA THR A 97 -8.52 -4.68 5.38
C THR A 97 -7.87 -3.31 5.47
N VAL A 98 -8.20 -2.54 6.52
CA VAL A 98 -7.53 -1.27 6.81
C VAL A 98 -6.55 -1.50 7.96
N LEU A 99 -5.28 -1.16 7.73
CA LEU A 99 -4.18 -1.35 8.68
C LEU A 99 -3.74 0.01 9.22
N ASP A 100 -3.31 0.03 10.48
CA ASP A 100 -2.56 1.18 10.99
C ASP A 100 -1.22 1.31 10.24
N PRO A 101 -0.65 2.53 10.12
CA PRO A 101 0.66 2.72 9.50
C PRO A 101 1.75 1.89 10.21
N PRO A 102 2.83 1.48 9.51
CA PRO A 102 3.98 0.84 10.14
C PRO A 102 4.53 1.64 11.32
N SER A 103 5.13 0.97 12.31
CA SER A 103 5.86 1.68 13.38
C SER A 103 7.02 2.51 12.81
N GLU A 104 7.58 3.41 13.62
CA GLU A 104 8.89 3.97 13.26
C GLU A 104 9.91 2.84 13.13
N PRO A 105 10.75 2.83 12.08
CA PRO A 105 11.75 1.80 11.93
C PRO A 105 12.83 1.93 13.00
N ASN A 106 13.39 0.81 13.43
CA ASN A 106 14.54 0.75 14.32
C ASN A 106 15.72 0.09 13.59
N ILE A 107 16.88 0.73 13.67
CA ILE A 107 18.12 0.19 13.14
C ILE A 107 18.89 -0.45 14.28
N SER A 108 19.12 -1.76 14.18
CA SER A 108 20.12 -2.45 15.00
C SER A 108 21.42 -2.56 14.23
N CYS A 109 22.52 -2.24 14.89
CA CYS A 109 23.86 -2.32 14.31
C CYS A 109 24.76 -3.21 15.16
N ASN A 110 25.63 -3.98 14.51
CA ASN A 110 26.69 -4.72 15.18
C ASN A 110 27.93 -4.83 14.29
N ILE A 111 29.10 -4.87 14.92
CA ILE A 111 30.37 -5.12 14.22
C ILE A 111 30.66 -6.62 14.25
N SER A 112 31.01 -7.21 13.10
CA SER A 112 31.32 -8.63 12.96
C SER A 112 32.53 -8.81 12.06
N GLY A 113 33.72 -8.91 12.65
CA GLY A 113 34.98 -8.86 11.90
C GLY A 113 35.19 -7.46 11.35
N ASN A 114 35.46 -7.34 10.05
CA ASN A 114 35.69 -6.05 9.38
C ASN A 114 34.42 -5.51 8.69
N TYR A 115 33.24 -5.83 9.23
CA TYR A 115 31.96 -5.41 8.65
C TYR A 115 31.04 -4.82 9.70
N PHE A 116 30.41 -3.69 9.36
CA PHE A 116 29.18 -3.23 9.97
C PHE A 116 28.02 -4.06 9.43
N LYS A 117 27.29 -4.72 10.32
CA LYS A 117 26.04 -5.41 10.00
C LYS A 117 24.89 -4.57 10.52
N LEU A 118 24.09 -4.05 9.60
CA LEU A 118 22.91 -3.27 9.94
C LEU A 118 21.66 -4.04 9.56
N LYS A 119 20.66 -3.94 10.42
CA LYS A 119 19.33 -4.50 10.21
C LYS A 119 18.29 -3.47 10.58
N CYS A 120 17.34 -3.27 9.67
CA CYS A 120 16.21 -2.38 9.88
C CYS A 120 14.95 -3.19 10.17
N THR A 121 14.21 -2.80 11.20
CA THR A 121 12.98 -3.49 11.62
C THR A 121 11.88 -2.48 11.90
N ALA A 122 10.65 -2.86 11.62
CA ALA A 122 9.47 -2.13 12.06
C ALA A 122 8.33 -3.12 12.29
N ASP A 123 7.48 -2.84 13.25
CA ASP A 123 6.29 -3.65 13.49
C ASP A 123 5.25 -3.32 12.43
N PHE A 124 4.93 -4.33 11.61
CA PHE A 124 3.93 -4.22 10.56
C PHE A 124 3.50 -5.63 10.08
N PRO A 125 2.19 -5.91 9.90
CA PRO A 125 1.71 -7.24 9.55
C PRO A 125 1.91 -7.64 8.07
N LYS A 126 2.43 -6.75 7.22
CA LYS A 126 2.72 -7.02 5.81
C LYS A 126 4.20 -6.81 5.49
N THR A 127 4.64 -7.33 4.35
CA THR A 127 6.00 -7.13 3.86
C THR A 127 6.25 -5.67 3.53
N LEU A 128 7.28 -5.09 4.15
CA LEU A 128 7.77 -3.74 3.88
C LEU A 128 8.79 -3.75 2.76
N ASN A 129 8.83 -2.67 1.97
CA ASN A 129 9.96 -2.37 1.11
C ASN A 129 11.00 -1.59 1.90
N TYR A 130 12.26 -1.96 1.77
CA TYR A 130 13.38 -1.31 2.46
C TYR A 130 14.22 -0.52 1.48
N MET A 131 14.85 0.54 1.97
CA MET A 131 15.86 1.28 1.24
C MET A 131 16.89 1.85 2.22
N TRP A 132 18.17 1.62 1.95
CA TRP A 132 19.27 2.19 2.71
C TRP A 132 19.92 3.33 1.94
N LYS A 133 20.25 4.41 2.66
CA LYS A 133 21.09 5.50 2.17
C LYS A 133 22.22 5.75 3.17
N PHE A 134 23.37 6.12 2.64
CA PHE A 134 24.53 6.56 3.41
C PHE A 134 24.84 8.00 3.01
N GLY A 135 25.36 8.77 3.94
CA GLY A 135 25.80 10.14 3.68
C GLY A 135 26.90 10.23 2.62
N SER A 136 27.88 9.32 2.63
CA SER A 136 29.03 9.34 1.71
C SER A 136 28.94 8.37 0.54
N LEU A 137 28.15 7.29 0.65
CA LEU A 137 28.02 6.29 -0.42
C LEU A 137 26.83 6.60 -1.32
N GLN A 138 27.05 6.53 -2.64
CA GLN A 138 25.96 6.61 -3.63
C GLN A 138 25.15 5.31 -3.76
N ASN A 139 25.59 4.25 -3.10
CA ASN A 139 24.97 2.94 -3.22
C ASN A 139 23.67 2.87 -2.43
N ILE A 140 22.61 2.42 -3.10
CA ILE A 140 21.31 2.17 -2.51
C ILE A 140 21.14 0.64 -2.39
N SER A 141 20.77 0.16 -1.20
CA SER A 141 20.35 -1.22 -1.01
C SER A 141 18.87 -1.28 -0.71
N GLN A 142 18.16 -2.30 -1.21
CA GLN A 142 16.72 -2.49 -1.00
C GLN A 142 16.39 -3.68 -0.09
N THR A 143 17.36 -4.11 0.71
CA THR A 143 17.24 -5.25 1.62
C THR A 143 17.00 -4.80 3.05
N GLN A 144 16.38 -5.67 3.85
CA GLN A 144 16.18 -5.44 5.28
C GLN A 144 17.50 -5.39 6.05
N GLU A 145 18.47 -6.21 5.63
CA GLU A 145 19.79 -6.36 6.24
C GLU A 145 20.88 -6.06 5.21
N ILE A 146 21.96 -5.45 5.67
CA ILE A 146 23.11 -5.07 4.86
C ILE A 146 24.40 -5.32 5.61
N SER A 147 25.50 -5.47 4.87
CA SER A 147 26.84 -5.58 5.43
C SER A 147 27.78 -4.65 4.68
N ILE A 148 28.49 -3.80 5.41
CA ILE A 148 29.38 -2.77 4.86
C ILE A 148 30.78 -3.01 5.41
N PRO A 149 31.82 -3.11 4.57
CA PRO A 149 33.20 -3.19 5.05
C PRO A 149 33.59 -1.92 5.82
N THR A 150 34.25 -2.07 6.97
CA THR A 150 34.71 -0.92 7.78
C THR A 150 35.81 -0.10 7.10
N GLU A 151 36.46 -0.66 6.07
CA GLU A 151 37.54 0.00 5.32
C GLU A 151 37.04 1.04 4.30
N VAL A 152 35.76 1.00 3.94
CA VAL A 152 35.18 1.89 2.91
C VAL A 152 34.30 3.00 3.48
N VAL A 153 34.04 3.01 4.79
CA VAL A 153 33.20 3.99 5.48
C VAL A 153 33.85 4.42 6.79
N ASP A 154 33.73 5.72 7.11
CA ASP A 154 34.15 6.26 8.40
C ASP A 154 33.18 5.81 9.50
N ALA A 155 33.65 5.74 10.75
CA ALA A 155 32.79 5.48 11.90
C ALA A 155 31.74 6.59 12.08
N SER A 156 32.04 7.84 11.74
CA SER A 156 31.02 8.91 11.78
C SER A 156 30.02 8.89 10.61
N GLU A 157 30.06 7.87 9.77
CA GLU A 157 29.13 7.72 8.65
C GLU A 157 27.70 7.51 9.16
N LYS A 158 26.75 8.18 8.52
CA LYS A 158 25.33 8.05 8.85
C LYS A 158 24.65 7.06 7.92
N ALA A 159 23.97 6.08 8.50
CA ALA A 159 23.14 5.13 7.78
C ALA A 159 21.66 5.42 8.04
N THR A 160 20.93 5.74 6.98
CA THR A 160 19.48 5.96 7.04
C THR A 160 18.74 4.78 6.42
N CYS A 161 17.85 4.15 7.18
CA CYS A 161 16.90 3.16 6.68
C CYS A 161 15.55 3.82 6.41
N PHE A 162 15.00 3.59 5.22
CA PHE A 162 13.63 3.92 4.86
C PHE A 162 12.82 2.63 4.75
N ILE A 163 11.62 2.65 5.30
CA ILE A 163 10.61 1.61 5.11
C ILE A 163 9.42 2.20 4.35
N ARG A 164 8.85 1.42 3.43
CA ARG A 164 7.71 1.84 2.65
C ARG A 164 6.67 0.73 2.51
N PHE A 165 5.41 1.10 2.68
CA PHE A 165 4.27 0.29 2.29
C PHE A 165 3.20 1.21 1.72
N SER A 166 2.67 0.89 0.54
CA SER A 166 1.72 1.75 -0.18
C SER A 166 2.29 3.18 -0.36
N GLN A 167 1.61 4.21 0.15
CA GLN A 167 2.02 5.62 0.09
C GLN A 167 2.81 6.04 1.34
N THR A 168 2.75 5.26 2.42
CA THR A 168 3.43 5.54 3.67
C THR A 168 4.92 5.21 3.57
N GLU A 169 5.75 6.20 3.88
CA GLU A 169 7.19 6.08 4.04
C GLU A 169 7.59 6.60 5.42
N LYS A 170 8.45 5.84 6.11
CA LYS A 170 9.07 6.23 7.39
C LYS A 170 10.55 5.93 7.35
N TYR A 171 11.31 6.56 8.24
CA TYR A 171 12.76 6.37 8.26
C TYR A 171 13.35 6.46 9.67
N SER A 172 14.55 5.94 9.80
CA SER A 172 15.41 6.18 10.95
C SER A 172 16.86 6.25 10.52
N GLU A 173 17.68 6.85 11.36
CA GLU A 173 19.09 7.09 11.12
C GLU A 173 19.90 6.61 12.32
N ILE A 174 21.09 6.08 12.06
CA ILE A 174 22.10 5.77 13.06
C ILE A 174 23.48 6.22 12.55
N SER A 175 24.36 6.64 13.45
CA SER A 175 25.77 6.84 13.13
C SER A 175 26.56 5.54 13.37
N LEU A 176 27.50 5.19 12.49
CA LEU A 176 28.22 3.91 12.56
C LEU A 176 29.15 3.79 13.78
N ASP A 177 29.43 4.88 14.49
CA ASP A 177 30.18 4.94 15.75
C ASP A 177 29.31 4.59 16.96
N GLU A 178 27.98 4.53 16.77
CA GLU A 178 27.02 3.99 17.74
C GLU A 178 26.91 2.45 17.65
N CYS A 179 27.64 1.85 16.71
CA CYS A 179 27.89 0.41 16.62
C CYS A 179 29.15 0.01 17.42
#